data_AF-A0A6P2B8K5-F1
#
_entry.id   AF-A0A6P2B8K5-F1
#
_cell.length_a   1.000
_cell.length_b   1.000
_cell.length_c   1.000
_cell.angle_alpha   90.00
_cell.angle_beta   90.00
_cell.angle_gamma   90.00
#
_symmetry.space_group_name_H-M   'P 1'
#
loop_
_entity.id
_entity.type
_entity.pdbx_description
1 polymer ?
#
loop_
_entity_poly.entity_id
_entity_poly.type
_entity_poly.pdbx_seq_one_letter_code
_entity_poly.pdbx_strand_id
1 'polypeptide(L)'
;MTATATPIPTITPPPTATTPPTLTPPPIQSPLPDAPQIISFQSNITNAQPNTALLLTWEALGDIARVDRLSVGGIVQETVSVPVVGQLPVTLPNTTDSQVIYRLTVLRGGQQTSRSVPVTIISGPICATPWFFGNVPGMTTCPSGAAFDAPGKIQLFQNGAMFTVSISGQERLYGLVYNTRRYVVRSITWDGTTTYTTPCGTAPDGLVNPQDVFNWAYHRTNGPQGPWCGDTGIGWATTAANIATSFRMQFDQDSQTVYIELPTVGVIRLPSLTASGDWSPLQ
;
A
#
# COMPACT_ATOMS: atom_id res chain seq x y z
N MET A 1 -6.24 49.94 -116.99
CA MET A 1 -6.30 50.52 -115.64
C MET A 1 -6.24 49.35 -114.66
N THR A 2 -5.14 49.24 -113.92
CA THR A 2 -4.93 48.16 -112.94
C THR A 2 -4.27 48.80 -111.73
N ALA A 3 -4.96 48.80 -110.58
CA ALA A 3 -4.52 49.44 -109.36
C ALA A 3 -3.67 48.47 -108.52
N THR A 4 -2.49 48.92 -108.11
CA THR A 4 -1.55 48.17 -107.27
C THR A 4 -1.83 48.45 -105.79
N ALA A 5 -2.09 47.41 -105.01
CA ALA A 5 -2.35 47.51 -103.58
C ALA A 5 -1.05 47.70 -102.77
N THR A 6 -1.08 48.64 -101.83
CA THR A 6 0.02 48.97 -100.90
C THR A 6 -0.02 48.04 -99.68
N PRO A 7 1.12 47.48 -99.22
CA PRO A 7 1.13 46.63 -98.03
C PRO A 7 1.02 47.45 -96.73
N ILE A 8 0.27 46.91 -95.77
CA ILE A 8 0.03 47.47 -94.43
C ILE A 8 1.17 47.01 -93.49
N PRO A 9 1.75 47.90 -92.66
CA PRO A 9 2.78 47.50 -91.69
C PRO A 9 2.20 46.72 -90.52
N THR A 10 2.82 45.57 -90.23
CA THR A 10 2.53 44.73 -89.06
C THR A 10 3.17 45.33 -87.81
N ILE A 11 2.35 45.56 -86.77
CA ILE A 11 2.77 46.13 -85.49
C ILE A 11 3.06 44.97 -84.52
N THR A 12 4.31 44.84 -84.08
CA THR A 12 4.73 43.82 -83.10
C THR A 12 4.34 44.25 -81.67
N PRO A 13 3.67 43.41 -80.88
CA PRO A 13 3.30 43.76 -79.51
C PRO A 13 4.54 43.83 -78.60
N PRO A 14 4.56 44.75 -77.60
CA PRO A 14 5.66 44.90 -76.67
C PRO A 14 5.75 43.72 -75.68
N PRO A 15 6.94 43.45 -75.12
CA PRO A 15 7.14 42.33 -74.21
C PRO A 15 6.36 42.51 -72.90
N THR A 16 5.69 41.44 -72.47
CA THR A 16 4.96 41.33 -71.21
C THR A 16 5.93 41.43 -70.02
N ALA A 17 5.66 42.35 -69.08
CA ALA A 17 6.45 42.51 -67.87
C ALA A 17 6.27 41.31 -66.93
N THR A 18 7.37 40.63 -66.59
CA THR A 18 7.40 39.53 -65.62
C THR A 18 7.35 40.08 -64.20
N THR A 19 6.37 39.66 -63.41
CA THR A 19 6.24 40.04 -61.99
C THR A 19 7.42 39.51 -61.17
N PRO A 20 8.00 40.31 -60.25
CA PRO A 20 9.11 39.88 -59.41
C PRO A 20 8.69 38.77 -58.43
N PRO A 21 9.61 37.87 -58.04
CA PRO A 21 9.31 36.80 -57.09
C PRO A 21 8.88 37.37 -55.74
N THR A 22 7.78 36.85 -55.20
CA THR A 22 7.32 37.17 -53.85
C THR A 22 8.27 36.51 -52.85
N LEU A 23 8.95 37.30 -52.02
CA LEU A 23 9.80 36.80 -50.95
C LEU A 23 8.93 36.14 -49.89
N THR A 24 9.02 34.82 -49.76
CA THR A 24 8.41 34.09 -48.65
C THR A 24 9.05 34.57 -47.33
N PRO A 25 8.28 35.07 -46.36
CA PRO A 25 8.85 35.46 -45.07
C PRO A 25 9.51 34.24 -44.41
N PRO A 26 10.68 34.42 -43.77
CA PRO A 26 11.33 33.32 -43.05
C PRO A 26 10.39 32.77 -41.97
N PRO A 27 10.42 31.46 -41.69
CA PRO A 27 9.60 30.88 -40.63
C PRO A 27 9.91 31.60 -39.30
N ILE A 28 8.86 32.11 -38.66
CA ILE A 28 8.95 32.68 -37.31
C ILE A 28 9.27 31.51 -36.38
N GLN A 29 10.49 31.46 -35.83
CA GLN A 29 10.82 30.50 -34.79
C GLN A 29 9.99 30.85 -33.55
N SER A 30 9.09 29.95 -33.14
CA SER A 30 8.46 30.04 -31.83
C SER A 30 9.56 29.98 -30.77
N PRO A 31 9.59 30.87 -29.77
CA PRO A 31 10.57 30.79 -28.69
C PRO A 31 10.46 29.41 -28.05
N LEU A 32 11.55 28.64 -28.08
CA LEU A 32 11.64 27.40 -27.33
C LEU A 32 11.53 27.76 -25.84
N PRO A 33 10.78 27.03 -25.01
CA PRO A 33 10.71 27.33 -23.59
C PRO A 33 12.13 27.37 -22.99
N ASP A 34 12.52 28.53 -22.46
CA ASP A 34 13.85 28.76 -21.88
C ASP A 34 14.06 28.03 -20.55
N ALA A 35 12.99 27.53 -19.93
CA ALA A 35 13.05 26.74 -18.70
C ALA A 35 13.10 25.22 -18.99
N PRO A 36 13.81 24.43 -18.18
CA PRO A 36 13.78 22.98 -18.29
C PRO A 36 12.39 22.46 -17.89
N GLN A 37 11.90 21.43 -18.59
CA GLN A 37 10.59 20.83 -18.35
C GLN A 37 10.68 19.31 -18.33
N ILE A 38 10.06 18.66 -17.34
CA ILE A 38 9.88 17.20 -17.33
C ILE A 38 8.46 16.90 -17.80
N ILE A 39 8.32 16.29 -18.97
CA ILE A 39 7.04 15.90 -19.56
C ILE A 39 6.53 14.64 -18.84
N SER A 40 7.37 13.62 -18.73
CA SER A 40 7.06 12.37 -18.03
C SER A 40 8.28 11.84 -17.27
N PHE A 41 8.04 11.20 -16.13
CA PHE A 41 9.04 10.36 -15.44
C PHE A 41 8.28 9.31 -14.63
N GLN A 42 8.43 8.04 -14.99
CA GLN A 42 7.65 6.94 -14.43
C GLN A 42 8.53 5.69 -14.28
N SER A 43 8.12 4.80 -13.37
CA SER A 43 8.63 3.43 -13.30
C SER A 43 7.54 2.47 -13.75
N ASN A 44 7.93 1.36 -14.37
CA ASN A 44 7.01 0.26 -14.66
C ASN A 44 6.49 -0.46 -13.40
N ILE A 45 7.20 -0.37 -12.27
CA ILE A 45 6.85 -1.03 -11.00
C ILE A 45 7.12 -0.06 -9.83
N THR A 46 6.14 0.12 -8.95
CA THR A 46 6.27 0.99 -7.77
C THR A 46 6.43 0.22 -6.45
N ASN A 47 6.27 -1.11 -6.47
CA ASN A 47 6.49 -1.99 -5.32
C ASN A 47 7.14 -3.29 -5.78
N ALA A 48 8.31 -3.64 -5.25
CA ALA A 48 9.00 -4.87 -5.61
C ALA A 48 10.00 -5.30 -4.53
N GLN A 49 10.47 -6.54 -4.62
CA GLN A 49 11.50 -7.05 -3.72
C GLN A 49 12.89 -6.53 -4.10
N PRO A 50 13.86 -6.59 -3.18
CA PRO A 50 15.27 -6.41 -3.49
C PRO A 50 15.71 -7.22 -4.72
N ASN A 51 16.66 -6.67 -5.47
CA ASN A 51 17.22 -7.27 -6.69
C ASN A 51 16.24 -7.45 -7.86
N THR A 52 15.02 -6.91 -7.76
CA THR A 52 14.08 -6.88 -8.89
C THR A 52 14.54 -5.82 -9.91
N ALA A 53 14.58 -6.19 -11.19
CA ALA A 53 14.82 -5.25 -12.27
C ALA A 53 13.56 -4.39 -12.50
N LEU A 54 13.74 -3.08 -12.56
CA LEU A 54 12.71 -2.13 -12.95
C LEU A 54 13.21 -1.22 -14.08
N LEU A 55 12.28 -0.67 -14.83
CA LEU A 55 12.54 0.22 -15.94
C LEU A 55 12.01 1.61 -15.61
N LEU A 56 12.91 2.58 -15.55
CA LEU A 56 12.56 3.99 -15.50
C LEU A 56 12.39 4.51 -16.93
N THR A 57 11.36 5.30 -17.18
CA THR A 57 11.09 5.93 -18.49
C THR A 57 10.81 7.41 -18.29
N TRP A 58 11.35 8.25 -19.18
CA TRP A 58 11.14 9.69 -19.11
C TRP A 58 11.20 10.39 -20.45
N GLU A 59 10.62 11.57 -20.46
CA GLU A 59 10.70 12.55 -21.53
C GLU A 59 10.80 13.95 -20.92
N ALA A 60 11.73 14.75 -21.41
CA ALA A 60 11.98 16.09 -20.89
C ALA A 60 12.52 17.03 -21.98
N LEU A 61 12.34 18.33 -21.75
CA LEU A 61 12.97 19.42 -22.48
C LEU A 61 14.09 19.98 -21.63
N GLY A 62 15.34 19.73 -22.03
CA GLY A 62 16.53 20.26 -21.37
C GLY A 62 17.77 20.13 -22.24
N ASP A 63 18.92 20.47 -21.67
CA ASP A 63 20.25 20.30 -22.27
C ASP A 63 20.95 19.09 -21.66
N ILE A 64 20.78 18.90 -20.35
CA ILE A 64 21.39 17.81 -19.57
C ILE A 64 20.33 17.18 -18.69
N ALA A 65 20.33 15.85 -18.60
CA ALA A 65 19.52 15.10 -17.65
C ALA A 65 20.38 14.12 -16.84
N ARG A 66 19.96 13.88 -15.59
CA ARG A 66 20.51 12.83 -14.74
C ARG A 66 19.43 12.21 -13.89
N VAL A 67 19.62 10.93 -13.56
CA VAL A 67 18.80 10.21 -12.59
C VAL A 67 19.64 10.00 -11.33
N ASP A 68 19.11 10.44 -10.20
CA ASP A 68 19.66 10.15 -8.88
C ASP A 68 18.86 9.01 -8.24
N ARG A 69 19.53 8.06 -7.57
CA ARG A 69 18.91 7.19 -6.57
C ARG A 69 19.12 7.81 -5.20
N LEU A 70 18.05 8.01 -4.46
CA LEU A 70 18.06 8.55 -3.12
C LEU A 70 17.59 7.51 -2.11
N SER A 71 18.15 7.56 -0.90
CA SER A 71 17.57 6.89 0.26
C SER A 71 16.25 7.54 0.68
N VAL A 72 15.52 6.89 1.58
CA VAL A 72 14.29 7.46 2.18
C VAL A 72 14.55 8.80 2.88
N GLY A 73 15.77 9.03 3.37
CA GLY A 73 16.19 10.31 3.97
C GLY A 73 16.57 11.41 2.97
N GLY A 74 16.43 11.17 1.66
CA GLY A 74 16.77 12.12 0.61
C GLY A 74 18.26 12.26 0.31
N ILE A 75 19.10 11.33 0.81
CA ILE A 75 20.53 11.31 0.52
C ILE A 75 20.76 10.65 -0.83
N VAL A 76 21.49 11.32 -1.73
CA VAL A 76 21.88 10.75 -3.03
C VAL A 76 22.89 9.63 -2.81
N GLN A 77 22.53 8.42 -3.23
CA GLN A 77 23.37 7.22 -3.15
C GLN A 77 24.07 6.93 -4.48
N GLU A 78 23.46 7.30 -5.60
CA GLU A 78 23.97 7.04 -6.94
C GLU A 78 23.45 8.11 -7.91
N THR A 79 24.26 8.50 -8.89
CA THR A 79 23.89 9.43 -9.95
C THR A 79 24.33 8.88 -11.30
N VAL A 80 23.41 8.89 -12.26
CA VAL A 80 23.64 8.44 -13.64
C VAL A 80 23.25 9.54 -14.61
N SER A 81 24.18 9.98 -15.46
CA SER A 81 23.88 10.89 -16.57
C SER A 81 23.09 10.17 -17.65
N VAL A 82 22.01 10.79 -18.12
CA VAL A 82 21.09 10.18 -19.11
C VAL A 82 20.69 11.19 -20.19
N PRO A 83 20.27 10.74 -21.39
CA PRO A 83 19.67 11.63 -22.37
C PRO A 83 18.35 12.25 -21.86
N VAL A 84 17.90 13.35 -22.44
CA VAL A 84 16.64 14.03 -22.05
C VAL A 84 15.37 13.24 -22.39
N VAL A 85 15.48 12.24 -23.26
CA VAL A 85 14.42 11.25 -23.54
C VAL A 85 15.07 9.88 -23.48
N GLY A 86 14.48 8.96 -22.74
CA GLY A 86 15.05 7.61 -22.67
C GLY A 86 14.42 6.72 -21.62
N GLN A 87 15.12 5.62 -21.41
CA GLN A 87 14.80 4.61 -20.42
C GLN A 87 16.07 4.11 -19.73
N LEU A 88 15.97 3.75 -18.46
CA LEU A 88 17.09 3.26 -17.66
C LEU A 88 16.63 1.99 -16.92
N PRO A 89 17.14 0.81 -17.30
CA PRO A 89 16.97 -0.38 -16.48
C PRO A 89 17.83 -0.23 -15.23
N VAL A 90 17.23 -0.42 -14.06
CA VAL A 90 17.91 -0.42 -12.77
C VAL A 90 17.47 -1.63 -11.96
N THR A 91 18.33 -2.07 -11.06
CA THR A 91 18.00 -3.15 -10.12
C THR A 91 17.74 -2.53 -8.76
N LEU A 92 16.64 -2.91 -8.10
CA LEU A 92 16.37 -2.46 -6.75
C LEU A 92 17.49 -2.91 -5.81
N PRO A 93 18.08 -2.00 -5.03
CA PRO A 93 19.15 -2.36 -4.12
C PRO A 93 18.63 -3.31 -3.04
N ASN A 94 19.49 -4.23 -2.61
CA ASN A 94 19.26 -4.99 -1.39
C ASN A 94 19.65 -4.15 -0.17
N THR A 95 18.80 -3.17 0.15
CA THR A 95 18.92 -2.29 1.31
C THR A 95 17.90 -2.67 2.39
N THR A 96 18.19 -2.28 3.63
CA THR A 96 17.23 -2.33 4.74
C THR A 96 16.18 -1.23 4.65
N ASP A 97 16.34 -0.25 3.76
CA ASP A 97 15.35 0.79 3.54
C ASP A 97 14.04 0.19 2.98
N SER A 98 12.90 0.64 3.50
CA SER A 98 11.58 0.24 3.01
C SER A 98 11.22 0.87 1.66
N GLN A 99 12.04 1.80 1.16
CA GLN A 99 11.79 2.56 -0.05
C GLN A 99 13.08 3.13 -0.63
N VAL A 100 13.14 3.22 -1.96
CA VAL A 100 14.13 4.04 -2.68
C VAL A 100 13.39 5.10 -3.48
N ILE A 101 14.02 6.24 -3.70
CA ILE A 101 13.44 7.32 -4.51
C ILE A 101 14.34 7.53 -5.71
N TYR A 102 13.80 7.36 -6.91
CA TYR A 102 14.49 7.79 -8.13
C TYR A 102 14.08 9.22 -8.45
N ARG A 103 15.04 10.11 -8.72
CA ARG A 103 14.78 11.51 -9.07
C ARG A 103 15.42 11.84 -10.40
N LEU A 104 14.59 12.20 -11.38
CA LEU A 104 15.05 12.80 -12.62
C LEU A 104 15.30 14.28 -12.38
N THR A 105 16.49 14.74 -12.75
CA THR A 105 16.89 16.15 -12.71
C THR A 105 17.25 16.59 -14.11
N VAL A 106 16.66 17.69 -14.57
CA VAL A 106 16.88 18.24 -15.92
C VAL A 106 17.35 19.68 -15.81
N LEU A 107 18.41 20.02 -16.56
CA LEU A 107 19.00 21.34 -16.60
C LEU A 107 18.87 21.95 -18.00
N ARG A 108 18.58 23.25 -18.05
CA ARG A 108 18.60 24.06 -19.28
C ARG A 108 18.99 25.49 -18.93
N GLY A 109 19.96 26.08 -19.63
CA GLY A 109 20.33 27.48 -19.43
C GLY A 109 20.68 27.86 -17.98
N GLY A 110 21.27 26.93 -17.21
CA GLY A 110 21.60 27.13 -15.79
C GLY A 110 20.42 26.98 -14.80
N GLN A 111 19.20 26.78 -15.29
CA GLN A 111 18.04 26.42 -14.47
C GLN A 111 17.92 24.90 -14.32
N GLN A 112 17.29 24.45 -13.23
CA GLN A 112 17.08 23.04 -12.94
C GLN A 112 15.62 22.78 -12.54
N THR A 113 15.06 21.68 -13.02
CA THR A 113 13.80 21.12 -12.50
C THR A 113 14.00 19.65 -12.13
N SER A 114 13.17 19.11 -11.24
CA SER A 114 13.27 17.70 -10.85
C SER A 114 11.91 17.07 -10.57
N ARG A 115 11.83 15.75 -10.79
CA ARG A 115 10.65 14.93 -10.51
C ARG A 115 11.08 13.61 -9.89
N SER A 116 10.35 13.14 -8.89
CA SER A 116 10.67 11.91 -8.16
C SER A 116 9.63 10.81 -8.41
N VAL A 117 10.10 9.57 -8.44
CA VAL A 117 9.31 8.34 -8.45
C VAL A 117 9.75 7.50 -7.26
N PRO A 118 8.93 7.38 -6.21
CA PRO A 118 9.21 6.47 -5.11
C PRO A 118 8.93 5.02 -5.53
N VAL A 119 9.78 4.09 -5.09
CA VAL A 119 9.59 2.64 -5.25
C VAL A 119 9.74 1.98 -3.89
N THR A 120 8.66 1.37 -3.41
CA THR A 120 8.63 0.65 -2.12
C THR A 120 9.36 -0.68 -2.27
N ILE A 121 10.30 -0.93 -1.36
CA ILE A 121 10.97 -2.24 -1.25
C ILE A 121 10.13 -3.11 -0.33
N ILE A 122 9.57 -4.18 -0.89
CA ILE A 122 8.89 -5.22 -0.11
C ILE A 122 9.98 -6.12 0.49
N SER A 123 10.41 -5.80 1.71
CA SER A 123 11.31 -6.64 2.49
C SER A 123 10.49 -7.79 3.11
N GLY A 124 10.47 -8.91 2.40
CA GLY A 124 9.88 -10.15 2.87
C GLY A 124 10.20 -11.30 1.92
N PRO A 125 10.17 -12.55 2.40
CA PRO A 125 10.44 -13.72 1.56
C PRO A 125 9.42 -13.85 0.41
N ILE A 126 9.83 -14.40 -0.74
CA ILE A 126 8.89 -14.85 -1.77
C ILE A 126 8.17 -16.07 -1.24
N CYS A 127 6.89 -15.91 -0.90
CA CYS A 127 6.09 -17.01 -0.40
C CYS A 127 5.40 -17.75 -1.53
N ALA A 128 5.55 -19.07 -1.56
CA ALA A 128 4.82 -19.94 -2.48
C ALA A 128 3.29 -19.80 -2.29
N THR A 129 2.87 -19.57 -1.05
CA THR A 129 1.48 -19.23 -0.71
C THR A 129 1.43 -17.78 -0.24
N PRO A 130 0.57 -16.91 -0.81
CA PRO A 130 0.45 -15.54 -0.36
C PRO A 130 -0.28 -15.46 0.99
N TRP A 131 0.02 -14.41 1.76
CA TRP A 131 -0.78 -13.99 2.91
C TRP A 131 -2.17 -13.54 2.45
N PHE A 132 -3.24 -13.95 3.15
CA PHE A 132 -4.61 -13.58 2.76
C PHE A 132 -4.93 -12.07 2.83
N PHE A 133 -4.08 -11.33 3.52
CA PHE A 133 -4.16 -9.88 3.73
C PHE A 133 -3.09 -9.11 2.94
N GLY A 134 -2.41 -9.79 2.01
CA GLY A 134 -1.30 -9.24 1.25
C GLY A 134 0.03 -9.25 2.02
N ASN A 135 1.13 -9.02 1.30
CA ASN A 135 2.46 -8.94 1.92
C ASN A 135 2.59 -7.61 2.66
N VAL A 136 2.63 -7.66 3.99
CA VAL A 136 2.86 -6.48 4.84
C VAL A 136 4.37 -6.26 4.98
N PRO A 137 4.86 -5.01 4.84
CA PRO A 137 6.28 -4.70 5.03
C PRO A 137 6.80 -5.21 6.38
N GLY A 138 7.97 -5.87 6.37
CA GLY A 138 8.63 -6.34 7.59
C GLY A 138 8.25 -7.75 8.04
N MET A 139 7.37 -8.47 7.32
CA MET A 139 7.22 -9.91 7.55
C MET A 139 8.45 -10.66 7.04
N THR A 140 9.13 -11.35 7.95
CA THR A 140 10.36 -12.11 7.66
C THR A 140 10.08 -13.57 7.28
N THR A 141 8.83 -13.99 7.32
CA THR A 141 8.39 -15.37 7.21
C THR A 141 7.21 -15.53 6.25
N CYS A 142 6.97 -16.76 5.81
CA CYS A 142 5.91 -17.12 4.86
C CYS A 142 4.78 -17.90 5.53
N PRO A 143 3.56 -17.89 4.98
CA PRO A 143 2.53 -18.78 5.44
C PRO A 143 2.97 -20.24 5.36
N SER A 144 2.61 -21.05 6.36
CA SER A 144 2.78 -22.51 6.28
C SER A 144 1.76 -23.18 5.34
N GLY A 145 0.67 -22.49 4.99
CA GLY A 145 -0.35 -22.99 4.09
C GLY A 145 -1.36 -21.92 3.69
N ALA A 146 -2.39 -22.31 2.93
CA ALA A 146 -3.48 -21.43 2.55
C ALA A 146 -4.27 -20.97 3.79
N ALA A 147 -4.87 -19.79 3.70
CA ALA A 147 -5.81 -19.35 4.72
C ALA A 147 -7.05 -20.25 4.76
N PHE A 148 -7.60 -20.42 5.94
CA PHE A 148 -8.78 -21.24 6.19
C PHE A 148 -9.76 -20.50 7.11
N ASP A 149 -11.00 -20.94 7.07
CA ASP A 149 -12.08 -20.40 7.89
C ASP A 149 -12.26 -21.27 9.14
N ALA A 150 -12.16 -20.65 10.32
CA ALA A 150 -12.31 -21.31 11.60
C ALA A 150 -13.59 -20.84 12.30
N PRO A 151 -14.53 -21.75 12.63
CA PRO A 151 -15.75 -21.37 13.32
C PRO A 151 -15.46 -20.90 14.74
N GLY A 152 -16.29 -19.97 15.21
CA GLY A 152 -16.13 -19.42 16.54
C GLY A 152 -17.26 -18.47 16.96
N LYS A 153 -16.99 -17.76 18.05
CA LYS A 153 -17.89 -16.76 18.63
C LYS A 153 -17.11 -15.46 18.85
N ILE A 154 -17.78 -14.32 18.89
CA ILE A 154 -17.16 -13.04 19.30
C ILE A 154 -18.13 -12.16 20.06
N GLN A 155 -17.61 -11.41 21.02
CA GLN A 155 -18.30 -10.28 21.63
C GLN A 155 -17.33 -9.10 21.76
N LEU A 156 -17.79 -7.91 21.37
CA LEU A 156 -17.02 -6.67 21.48
C LEU A 156 -17.29 -6.00 22.83
N PHE A 157 -16.24 -5.39 23.38
CA PHE A 157 -16.23 -4.70 24.65
C PHE A 157 -15.66 -3.29 24.49
N GLN A 158 -15.83 -2.45 25.50
CA GLN A 158 -15.40 -1.03 25.45
C GLN A 158 -13.91 -0.87 25.11
N ASN A 159 -13.06 -1.71 25.71
CA ASN A 159 -11.60 -1.63 25.59
C ASN A 159 -10.99 -2.92 25.02
N GLY A 160 -11.79 -3.72 24.31
CA GLY A 160 -11.30 -5.02 23.87
C GLY A 160 -12.32 -5.88 23.14
N ALA A 161 -11.95 -7.12 22.91
CA ALA A 161 -12.84 -8.17 22.41
C ALA A 161 -12.53 -9.50 23.09
N MET A 162 -13.55 -10.34 23.24
CA MET A 162 -13.35 -11.76 23.46
C MET A 162 -13.87 -12.53 22.25
N PHE A 163 -13.15 -13.57 21.86
CA PHE A 163 -13.61 -14.49 20.84
C PHE A 163 -13.21 -15.92 21.17
N THR A 164 -14.00 -16.88 20.70
CA THR A 164 -13.59 -18.28 20.71
C THR A 164 -13.28 -18.72 19.31
N VAL A 165 -12.33 -19.64 19.15
CA VAL A 165 -12.08 -20.28 17.86
C VAL A 165 -11.77 -21.75 18.06
N SER A 166 -12.33 -22.58 17.18
CA SER A 166 -12.09 -24.02 17.15
C SER A 166 -11.02 -24.38 16.13
N ILE A 167 -9.86 -24.84 16.61
CA ILE A 167 -8.73 -25.24 15.75
C ILE A 167 -8.33 -26.67 16.13
N SER A 168 -8.26 -27.56 15.15
CA SER A 168 -7.90 -28.98 15.36
C SER A 168 -8.75 -29.67 16.43
N GLY A 169 -10.05 -29.32 16.50
CA GLY A 169 -10.99 -29.87 17.48
C GLY A 169 -10.85 -29.32 18.90
N GLN A 170 -9.98 -28.33 19.13
CA GLN A 170 -9.88 -27.62 20.41
C GLN A 170 -10.50 -26.23 20.29
N GLU A 171 -11.55 -25.98 21.08
CA GLU A 171 -12.10 -24.64 21.26
C GLU A 171 -11.31 -23.89 22.34
N ARG A 172 -10.84 -22.69 22.00
CA ARG A 172 -10.08 -21.83 22.89
C ARG A 172 -10.72 -20.45 22.94
N LEU A 173 -10.67 -19.83 24.12
CA LEU A 173 -11.10 -18.45 24.31
C LEU A 173 -9.89 -17.52 24.32
N TYR A 174 -9.99 -16.45 23.55
CA TYR A 174 -9.03 -15.37 23.44
C TYR A 174 -9.68 -14.10 23.97
N GLY A 175 -8.99 -13.38 24.84
CA GLY A 175 -9.40 -12.04 25.22
C GLY A 175 -8.30 -11.04 24.90
N LEU A 176 -8.66 -10.00 24.15
CA LEU A 176 -7.80 -8.93 23.68
C LEU A 176 -8.09 -7.65 24.46
N VAL A 177 -7.05 -7.00 24.96
CA VAL A 177 -7.14 -5.67 25.58
C VAL A 177 -6.50 -4.66 24.64
N TYR A 178 -7.26 -3.65 24.21
CA TYR A 178 -6.87 -2.72 23.14
C TYR A 178 -5.85 -1.68 23.58
N ASN A 179 -6.04 -1.09 24.75
CA ASN A 179 -5.14 -0.05 25.28
C ASN A 179 -3.71 -0.56 25.56
N THR A 180 -3.57 -1.79 26.05
CA THR A 180 -2.27 -2.38 26.42
C THR A 180 -1.71 -3.33 25.37
N ARG A 181 -2.48 -3.64 24.32
CA ARG A 181 -2.13 -4.60 23.26
C ARG A 181 -1.75 -5.98 23.81
N ARG A 182 -2.31 -6.36 24.95
CA ARG A 182 -2.11 -7.68 25.55
C ARG A 182 -3.27 -8.59 25.22
N TYR A 183 -2.97 -9.88 25.08
CA TYR A 183 -3.97 -10.92 24.95
C TYR A 183 -3.70 -12.07 25.90
N VAL A 184 -4.74 -12.85 26.10
CA VAL A 184 -4.70 -14.05 26.92
C VAL A 184 -5.51 -15.16 26.27
N VAL A 185 -5.01 -16.38 26.41
CA VAL A 185 -5.68 -17.60 25.96
C VAL A 185 -6.14 -18.40 27.17
N ARG A 186 -7.35 -18.97 27.06
CA ARG A 186 -7.94 -19.86 28.06
C ARG A 186 -8.54 -21.10 27.41
N SER A 187 -8.38 -22.23 28.07
CA SER A 187 -9.25 -23.39 27.84
C SER A 187 -10.64 -23.08 28.34
N ILE A 188 -11.65 -23.46 27.59
CA ILE A 188 -13.05 -23.27 28.00
C ILE A 188 -13.45 -24.43 28.91
N THR A 189 -13.93 -24.10 30.11
CA THR A 189 -14.52 -25.07 31.05
C THR A 189 -15.96 -24.72 31.42
N TRP A 190 -16.59 -23.87 30.61
CA TRP A 190 -17.99 -23.51 30.75
C TRP A 190 -18.89 -24.69 30.38
N ASP A 191 -19.99 -24.85 31.10
CA ASP A 191 -20.94 -25.96 30.94
C ASP A 191 -21.99 -25.75 29.85
N GLY A 192 -21.95 -24.61 29.15
CA GLY A 192 -22.89 -24.27 28.08
C GLY A 192 -24.16 -23.56 28.55
N THR A 193 -24.39 -23.39 29.86
CA THR A 193 -25.68 -22.88 30.38
C THR A 193 -25.56 -21.92 31.56
N THR A 194 -24.58 -22.09 32.45
CA THR A 194 -24.47 -21.30 33.68
C THR A 194 -24.10 -19.86 33.36
N THR A 195 -24.88 -18.92 33.90
CA THR A 195 -24.60 -17.48 33.85
C THR A 195 -24.10 -17.00 35.22
N TYR A 196 -23.13 -16.09 35.20
CA TYR A 196 -22.48 -15.50 36.36
C TYR A 196 -22.69 -13.98 36.35
N THR A 197 -22.76 -13.39 37.53
CA THR A 197 -22.86 -11.92 37.73
C THR A 197 -21.77 -11.38 38.64
N THR A 198 -21.11 -12.21 39.46
CA THR A 198 -20.00 -11.81 40.33
C THR A 198 -18.66 -12.25 39.74
N PRO A 199 -17.56 -11.51 39.92
CA PRO A 199 -17.38 -10.36 40.82
C PRO A 199 -17.75 -9.00 40.19
N CYS A 200 -17.96 -8.96 38.87
CA CYS A 200 -18.06 -7.70 38.13
C CYS A 200 -19.41 -6.96 38.24
N GLY A 201 -20.46 -7.62 38.72
CA GLY A 201 -21.81 -7.04 38.83
C GLY A 201 -22.60 -7.13 37.53
N THR A 202 -23.43 -6.12 37.28
CA THR A 202 -24.26 -5.99 36.07
C THR A 202 -23.79 -4.82 35.22
N ALA A 203 -23.94 -4.94 33.91
CA ALA A 203 -23.61 -3.88 32.97
C ALA A 203 -24.36 -2.57 33.27
N PRO A 204 -23.68 -1.41 33.21
CA PRO A 204 -24.31 -0.09 33.26
C PRO A 204 -25.28 0.16 32.09
N ASP A 205 -26.11 1.19 32.21
CA ASP A 205 -27.03 1.62 31.17
C ASP A 205 -26.30 1.88 29.83
N GLY A 206 -26.89 1.38 28.74
CA GLY A 206 -26.34 1.50 27.39
C GLY A 206 -25.27 0.45 27.04
N LEU A 207 -24.94 -0.45 27.97
CA LEU A 207 -24.01 -1.57 27.75
C LEU A 207 -24.74 -2.90 27.98
N VAL A 208 -24.11 -3.98 27.56
CA VAL A 208 -24.69 -5.33 27.62
C VAL A 208 -23.88 -6.19 28.59
N ASN A 209 -24.56 -7.04 29.36
CA ASN A 209 -23.87 -8.09 30.10
C ASN A 209 -23.16 -9.02 29.10
N PRO A 210 -21.94 -9.50 29.40
CA PRO A 210 -21.30 -10.51 28.56
C PRO A 210 -22.19 -11.75 28.50
N GLN A 211 -22.23 -12.40 27.33
CA GLN A 211 -23.16 -13.49 27.02
C GLN A 211 -22.40 -14.78 26.73
N ASP A 212 -23.09 -15.92 26.81
CA ASP A 212 -22.52 -17.24 26.45
C ASP A 212 -21.21 -17.51 27.25
N VAL A 213 -20.23 -18.16 26.64
CA VAL A 213 -18.90 -18.43 27.18
C VAL A 213 -18.15 -17.17 27.59
N PHE A 214 -18.48 -16.01 27.00
CA PHE A 214 -17.86 -14.73 27.39
C PHE A 214 -18.34 -14.30 28.77
N ASN A 215 -19.59 -14.59 29.15
CA ASN A 215 -20.05 -14.40 30.52
C ASN A 215 -19.20 -15.19 31.51
N TRP A 216 -19.03 -16.48 31.25
CA TRP A 216 -18.19 -17.33 32.07
C TRP A 216 -16.76 -16.80 32.18
N ALA A 217 -16.12 -16.50 31.05
CA ALA A 217 -14.74 -16.02 31.06
C ALA A 217 -14.60 -14.70 31.82
N TYR A 218 -15.51 -13.76 31.56
CA TYR A 218 -15.53 -12.43 32.17
C TYR A 218 -15.62 -12.47 33.70
N HIS A 219 -16.40 -13.41 34.24
CA HIS A 219 -16.67 -13.51 35.68
C HIS A 219 -15.79 -14.53 36.41
N ARG A 220 -15.26 -15.55 35.72
CA ARG A 220 -14.55 -16.68 36.34
C ARG A 220 -13.07 -16.73 36.06
N THR A 221 -12.56 -15.88 35.18
CA THR A 221 -11.14 -15.82 34.83
C THR A 221 -10.60 -14.40 34.97
N ASN A 222 -9.27 -14.30 34.98
CA ASN A 222 -8.58 -13.01 34.86
C ASN A 222 -8.13 -12.79 33.42
N GLY A 223 -8.23 -11.54 32.97
CA GLY A 223 -7.57 -11.02 31.80
C GLY A 223 -6.06 -10.87 32.00
N PRO A 224 -5.35 -10.25 31.03
CA PRO A 224 -3.89 -10.13 31.06
C PRO A 224 -3.34 -9.36 32.27
N GLN A 225 -4.13 -8.45 32.86
CA GLN A 225 -3.70 -7.55 33.94
C GLN A 225 -4.66 -7.55 35.15
N GLY A 226 -5.44 -8.61 35.35
CA GLY A 226 -6.40 -8.72 36.45
C GLY A 226 -7.82 -9.00 35.97
N PRO A 227 -8.86 -8.62 36.74
CA PRO A 227 -10.25 -8.82 36.37
C PRO A 227 -10.63 -8.13 35.05
N TRP A 228 -11.61 -8.69 34.33
CA TRP A 228 -12.03 -8.17 33.02
C TRP A 228 -12.81 -6.85 33.07
N CYS A 229 -13.50 -6.57 34.18
CA CYS A 229 -14.40 -5.43 34.38
C CYS A 229 -13.76 -4.14 34.90
N GLY A 230 -12.44 -4.10 35.09
CA GLY A 230 -11.74 -2.91 35.57
C GLY A 230 -11.18 -2.02 34.46
N ASP A 231 -10.59 -0.89 34.84
CA ASP A 231 -9.95 0.07 33.94
C ASP A 231 -8.76 -0.51 33.16
N THR A 232 -8.12 -1.55 33.72
CA THR A 232 -7.04 -2.31 33.07
C THR A 232 -7.55 -3.51 32.27
N GLY A 233 -8.85 -3.80 32.33
CA GLY A 233 -9.53 -4.87 31.63
C GLY A 233 -10.15 -4.42 30.31
N ILE A 234 -11.10 -5.21 29.81
CA ILE A 234 -11.79 -4.93 28.54
C ILE A 234 -13.05 -4.07 28.73
N GLY A 235 -13.47 -3.80 29.96
CA GLY A 235 -14.71 -3.07 30.26
C GLY A 235 -15.95 -3.93 30.03
N TRP A 236 -17.11 -3.31 29.80
CA TRP A 236 -18.36 -4.04 29.53
C TRP A 236 -18.58 -4.30 28.03
N ALA A 237 -19.44 -5.27 27.71
CA ALA A 237 -19.76 -5.55 26.33
C ALA A 237 -20.58 -4.41 25.71
N THR A 238 -20.24 -4.04 24.47
CA THR A 238 -20.91 -2.98 23.71
C THR A 238 -21.94 -3.53 22.73
N THR A 239 -21.90 -4.84 22.48
CA THR A 239 -22.78 -5.55 21.54
C THR A 239 -23.18 -6.91 22.11
N ALA A 240 -24.27 -7.47 21.59
CA ALA A 240 -24.61 -8.86 21.83
C ALA A 240 -23.53 -9.79 21.25
N ALA A 241 -23.31 -10.94 21.88
CA ALA A 241 -22.38 -11.94 21.36
C ALA A 241 -22.88 -12.49 20.02
N ASN A 242 -22.00 -12.50 19.02
CA ASN A 242 -22.22 -13.29 17.82
C ASN A 242 -21.74 -14.72 18.09
N ILE A 243 -22.69 -15.64 18.26
CA ILE A 243 -22.44 -17.04 18.62
C ILE A 243 -22.20 -17.96 17.42
N ALA A 244 -22.26 -17.42 16.19
CA ALA A 244 -22.08 -18.17 14.96
C ALA A 244 -21.31 -17.31 13.95
N THR A 245 -20.00 -17.16 14.17
CA THR A 245 -19.10 -16.47 13.25
C THR A 245 -18.03 -17.43 12.72
N SER A 246 -17.36 -17.01 11.66
CA SER A 246 -16.14 -17.63 11.18
C SER A 246 -15.02 -16.59 11.16
N PHE A 247 -13.79 -17.02 11.45
CA PHE A 247 -12.60 -16.19 11.35
C PHE A 247 -11.72 -16.71 10.23
N ARG A 248 -11.28 -15.80 9.37
CA ARG A 248 -10.27 -16.13 8.38
C ARG A 248 -8.91 -16.13 9.05
N MET A 249 -8.21 -17.26 8.95
CA MET A 249 -6.97 -17.49 9.67
C MET A 249 -5.88 -18.03 8.76
N GLN A 250 -4.62 -17.72 9.09
CA GLN A 250 -3.46 -18.31 8.43
C GLN A 250 -2.29 -18.37 9.39
N PHE A 251 -1.58 -19.49 9.35
CA PHE A 251 -0.41 -19.73 10.18
C PHE A 251 0.86 -19.28 9.49
N ASP A 252 1.80 -18.81 10.29
CA ASP A 252 3.18 -18.63 9.88
C ASP A 252 3.89 -19.98 9.65
N GLN A 253 5.06 -19.94 9.04
CA GLN A 253 5.86 -21.10 8.68
C GLN A 253 6.19 -21.99 9.87
N ASP A 254 6.35 -21.39 11.05
CA ASP A 254 6.62 -22.09 12.31
C ASP A 254 5.37 -22.70 12.96
N SER A 255 4.17 -22.42 12.42
CA SER A 255 2.88 -22.79 12.99
C SER A 255 2.65 -22.34 14.44
N GLN A 256 3.44 -21.38 14.93
CA GLN A 256 3.29 -20.79 16.28
C GLN A 256 2.53 -19.47 16.21
N THR A 257 2.94 -18.62 15.26
CA THR A 257 2.27 -17.35 15.00
C THR A 257 1.05 -17.58 14.13
N VAL A 258 -0.07 -16.96 14.50
CA VAL A 258 -1.30 -16.97 13.72
C VAL A 258 -1.75 -15.55 13.40
N TYR A 259 -2.29 -15.41 12.19
CA TYR A 259 -2.91 -14.18 11.71
C TYR A 259 -4.41 -14.43 11.62
N ILE A 260 -5.20 -13.55 12.23
CA ILE A 260 -6.65 -13.70 12.35
C ILE A 260 -7.32 -12.41 11.91
N GLU A 261 -8.29 -12.51 11.00
CA GLU A 261 -9.18 -11.41 10.65
C GLU A 261 -10.31 -11.32 11.68
N LEU A 262 -10.37 -10.21 12.41
CA LEU A 262 -11.44 -9.93 13.35
C LEU A 262 -12.36 -8.82 12.83
N PRO A 263 -13.68 -8.92 13.09
CA PRO A 263 -14.59 -7.81 12.88
C PRO A 263 -14.08 -6.55 13.60
N THR A 264 -14.16 -5.39 12.95
CA THR A 264 -13.79 -4.05 13.46
C THR A 264 -12.30 -3.77 13.72
N VAL A 265 -11.47 -4.78 13.99
CA VAL A 265 -10.03 -4.61 14.24
C VAL A 265 -9.18 -4.88 13.00
N GLY A 266 -9.71 -5.61 12.01
CA GLY A 266 -8.95 -6.05 10.85
C GLY A 266 -8.07 -7.25 11.21
N VAL A 267 -6.91 -7.35 10.56
CA VAL A 267 -6.00 -8.49 10.75
C VAL A 267 -5.07 -8.24 11.93
N ILE A 268 -5.08 -9.17 12.88
CA ILE A 268 -4.17 -9.17 14.02
C ILE A 268 -3.18 -10.32 13.96
N ARG A 269 -1.99 -10.10 14.53
CA ARG A 269 -0.96 -11.11 14.77
C ARG A 269 -1.00 -11.58 16.22
N LEU A 270 -1.11 -12.88 16.43
CA LEU A 270 -0.95 -13.54 17.72
C LEU A 270 0.30 -14.42 17.69
N PRO A 271 1.33 -14.14 18.51
CA PRO A 271 2.57 -14.94 18.54
C PRO A 271 2.39 -16.40 19.00
N SER A 272 1.28 -16.71 19.67
CA SER A 272 0.99 -18.06 20.17
C SER A 272 -0.51 -18.29 20.28
N LEU A 273 -0.95 -19.50 19.93
CA LEU A 273 -2.32 -19.94 20.17
C LEU A 273 -2.57 -20.47 21.59
N THR A 274 -1.53 -20.69 22.39
CA THR A 274 -1.65 -21.38 23.69
C THR A 274 -1.15 -20.56 24.87
N ALA A 275 -0.35 -19.52 24.61
CA ALA A 275 0.20 -18.64 25.62
C ALA A 275 -0.43 -17.25 25.58
N SER A 276 -0.33 -16.53 26.71
CA SER A 276 -0.67 -15.10 26.77
C SER A 276 0.52 -14.28 26.29
N GLY A 277 0.27 -13.08 25.76
CA GLY A 277 1.35 -12.23 25.28
C GLY A 277 0.85 -10.90 24.75
N ASP A 278 1.61 -10.35 23.81
CA ASP A 278 1.26 -9.12 23.12
C ASP A 278 0.77 -9.44 21.71
N TRP A 279 -0.23 -8.71 21.25
CA TRP A 279 -0.77 -8.81 19.89
C TRP A 279 -0.52 -7.51 19.14
N SER A 280 -0.49 -7.58 17.80
CA SER A 280 -0.29 -6.39 16.97
C SER A 280 -1.27 -6.34 15.81
N PRO A 281 -1.87 -5.17 15.50
CA PRO A 281 -2.63 -4.98 14.27
C PRO A 281 -1.69 -4.92 13.06
N LEU A 282 -2.16 -5.37 11.90
CA LEU A 282 -1.44 -5.28 10.61
C LEU A 282 -2.09 -4.31 9.63
N GLN A 283 -3.36 -3.96 9.84
CA GLN A 283 -4.16 -3.05 9.03
C GLN A 283 -5.01 -2.16 9.93
#